data_AF-A0AAD7C9R4-F1
#
_entry.id   AF-A0AAD7C9R4-F1
#
_cell.length_a   1.000
_cell.length_b   1.000
_cell.length_c   1.000
_cell.angle_alpha   90.00
_cell.angle_beta   90.00
_cell.angle_gamma   90.00
#
_symmetry.space_group_name_H-M   'P 1'
#
loop_
_entity.id
_entity.type
_entity.pdbx_description
1 polymer ?
#
loop_
_entity_poly.entity_id
_entity_poly.type
_entity_poly.pdbx_seq_one_letter_code
_entity_poly.pdbx_strand_id
1 'polypeptide(L)'
;MTDKSHPHLANPYVSLVDVFDAPANIRTTRARVVKDETDLSADMVIDLDEFKKSWGVFSKGSLSQLLNWNNIVTAGSAVVTCLTLLSDEAKVSKRSTYEEVLSLAAYPTSDVNLFLWGLTPEQAEEKITKIYKAVCDSVSWDVTCVHTKHTVSMHYVCKLACLAIY
;
A
#
# COMPACT_ATOMS: atom_id res chain seq x y z
N MET A 1 -2.43 28.16 4.62
CA MET A 1 -1.17 28.79 5.07
C MET A 1 -1.01 28.48 6.54
N THR A 2 -0.24 27.46 6.88
CA THR A 2 -0.01 27.04 8.27
C THR A 2 1.27 27.70 8.76
N ASP A 3 1.18 28.37 9.91
CA ASP A 3 2.28 29.10 10.54
C ASP A 3 3.44 28.15 10.86
N LYS A 4 4.59 28.38 10.21
CA LYS A 4 5.81 27.56 10.35
C LYS A 4 6.50 27.72 11.71
N SER A 5 6.10 28.72 12.49
CA SER A 5 6.67 29.02 13.80
C SER A 5 5.90 28.41 14.98
N HIS A 6 4.88 27.60 14.70
CA HIS A 6 4.05 27.02 15.75
C HIS A 6 4.85 26.07 16.66
N PRO A 7 4.88 26.28 18.00
CA PRO A 7 5.74 25.53 18.91
C PRO A 7 5.51 24.02 18.87
N HIS A 8 4.29 23.58 18.55
CA HIS A 8 3.96 22.16 18.38
C HIS A 8 4.72 21.47 17.23
N LEU A 9 5.15 22.20 16.20
CA LEU A 9 5.93 21.65 15.09
C LEU A 9 7.42 21.47 15.45
N ALA A 10 7.88 22.06 16.56
CA ALA A 10 9.26 21.89 17.03
C ALA A 10 9.48 20.54 17.74
N ASN A 11 8.41 19.86 18.14
CA ASN A 11 8.48 18.54 18.75
C ASN A 11 8.34 17.45 17.67
N PRO A 12 9.41 16.67 17.38
CA PRO A 12 9.36 15.61 16.37
C PRO A 12 8.41 14.46 16.73
N TYR A 13 7.93 14.41 17.97
CA TYR A 13 7.02 13.39 18.49
C TYR A 13 5.56 13.86 18.59
N VAL A 14 5.24 15.09 18.16
CA VAL A 14 3.89 15.67 18.33
C VAL A 14 2.77 14.86 17.64
N SER A 15 3.12 14.08 16.63
CA SER A 15 2.20 13.22 15.88
C SER A 15 2.39 11.72 16.18
N LEU A 16 3.32 11.36 17.07
CA LEU A 16 3.55 9.98 17.46
C LEU A 16 2.63 9.64 18.62
N VAL A 17 1.65 8.77 18.34
CA VAL A 17 0.79 8.19 19.35
C VAL A 17 1.52 6.99 19.94
N ASP A 18 1.76 7.02 21.25
CA ASP A 18 2.22 5.84 21.98
C ASP A 18 1.10 4.80 21.97
N VAL A 19 1.25 3.78 21.14
CA VAL A 19 0.27 2.70 20.97
C VAL A 19 0.10 1.89 22.27
N PHE A 20 1.11 1.85 23.14
CA PHE A 20 1.08 1.08 24.39
C PHE A 20 0.53 1.88 25.57
N ASP A 21 0.54 3.21 25.50
CA ASP A 21 -0.11 4.11 26.47
C ASP A 21 -1.45 4.68 25.97
N ALA A 22 -1.82 4.39 24.71
CA ALA A 22 -3.10 4.80 24.16
C ALA A 22 -4.28 4.23 24.97
N PRO A 23 -5.38 4.99 25.10
CA PRO A 23 -6.56 4.51 25.80
C PRO A 23 -7.09 3.22 25.16
N ALA A 24 -7.63 2.34 25.99
CA ALA A 24 -7.97 0.97 25.61
C ALA A 24 -8.89 0.89 24.39
N ASN A 25 -9.77 1.88 24.19
CA ASN A 25 -10.67 1.99 23.05
C ASN A 25 -9.97 2.14 21.68
N ILE A 26 -8.73 2.65 21.65
CA ILE A 26 -7.89 2.75 20.45
C ILE A 26 -7.04 1.48 20.29
N ARG A 27 -6.60 0.89 21.41
CA ARG A 27 -5.79 -0.35 21.44
C ARG A 27 -6.60 -1.60 21.11
N THR A 28 -7.89 -1.59 21.45
CA THR A 28 -8.81 -2.64 21.05
C THR A 28 -9.32 -2.29 19.66
N THR A 29 -8.89 -3.04 18.64
CA THR A 29 -9.65 -3.12 17.39
C THR A 29 -11.06 -3.53 17.77
N ARG A 30 -12.04 -2.64 17.59
CA ARG A 30 -13.43 -3.07 17.65
C ARG A 30 -13.59 -4.07 16.53
N ALA A 31 -13.71 -5.35 16.89
CA ALA A 31 -14.10 -6.37 15.94
C ALA A 31 -15.34 -5.86 15.21
N ARG A 32 -15.29 -5.87 13.89
CA ARG A 32 -16.42 -5.54 13.04
C ARG A 32 -17.61 -6.38 13.51
N VAL A 33 -18.76 -5.74 13.70
CA VAL A 33 -19.99 -6.49 13.98
C VAL A 33 -20.37 -7.19 12.69
N VAL A 34 -20.11 -8.49 12.63
CA VAL A 34 -20.53 -9.33 11.53
C VAL A 34 -22.06 -9.39 11.54
N LYS A 35 -22.69 -9.05 10.41
CA LYS A 35 -24.15 -9.08 10.27
C LYS A 35 -24.71 -10.48 10.03
N ASP A 36 -24.01 -11.32 9.26
CA ASP A 36 -24.49 -12.65 8.86
C ASP A 36 -23.33 -13.60 8.43
N GLU A 37 -23.64 -14.87 8.14
CA GLU A 37 -22.64 -15.87 7.72
C GLU A 37 -21.98 -15.52 6.37
N THR A 38 -22.71 -14.82 5.49
CA THR A 38 -22.16 -14.29 4.24
C THR A 38 -21.12 -13.19 4.52
N ASP A 39 -21.36 -12.33 5.49
CA ASP A 39 -20.46 -11.28 5.97
C ASP A 39 -19.24 -11.87 6.71
N LEU A 40 -19.40 -12.99 7.40
CA LEU A 40 -18.30 -13.80 7.97
C LEU A 40 -17.48 -14.49 6.88
N SER A 41 -18.14 -15.05 5.87
CA SER A 41 -17.49 -15.72 4.73
C SER A 41 -16.80 -14.72 3.81
N ALA A 42 -17.20 -13.45 3.87
CA ALA A 42 -16.53 -12.37 3.16
C ALA A 42 -15.10 -12.14 3.68
N ASP A 43 -14.81 -12.59 4.91
CA ASP A 43 -13.53 -12.49 5.60
C ASP A 43 -12.69 -13.78 5.48
N MET A 44 -13.07 -14.74 4.63
CA MET A 44 -12.24 -15.91 4.34
C MET A 44 -10.97 -15.46 3.62
N VAL A 45 -9.84 -15.69 4.28
CA VAL A 45 -8.48 -15.46 3.80
C VAL A 45 -8.38 -15.88 2.32
N ILE A 46 -8.28 -14.87 1.47
CA ILE A 46 -7.97 -15.05 0.06
C ILE A 46 -6.66 -15.83 -0.02
N ASP A 47 -6.64 -16.91 -0.81
CA ASP A 47 -5.42 -17.68 -1.00
C ASP A 47 -4.32 -16.77 -1.58
N LEU A 48 -3.06 -17.06 -1.23
CA LEU A 48 -1.94 -16.22 -1.62
C LEU A 48 -1.86 -16.03 -3.14
N ASP A 49 -2.28 -17.02 -3.94
CA ASP A 49 -2.27 -16.92 -5.39
C ASP A 49 -3.37 -16.01 -5.92
N GLU A 50 -4.52 -15.94 -5.26
CA GLU A 50 -5.59 -15.00 -5.59
C GLU A 50 -5.18 -13.58 -5.18
N PHE A 51 -4.56 -13.40 -4.01
CA PHE A 51 -3.97 -12.12 -3.63
C PHE A 51 -2.94 -11.65 -4.65
N LYS A 52 -2.02 -12.53 -5.11
CA LYS A 52 -1.01 -12.19 -6.13
C LYS A 52 -1.64 -11.76 -7.46
N LYS A 53 -2.75 -12.38 -7.88
CA LYS A 53 -3.50 -11.98 -9.08
C LYS A 53 -4.07 -10.57 -8.91
N SER A 54 -4.77 -10.32 -7.81
CA SER A 54 -5.32 -9.00 -7.49
C SER A 54 -4.22 -7.94 -7.35
N TRP A 55 -3.09 -8.28 -6.73
CA TRP A 55 -1.94 -7.40 -6.57
C TRP A 55 -1.31 -7.00 -7.92
N GLY A 56 -1.15 -7.96 -8.84
CA GLY A 56 -0.64 -7.68 -10.18
C GLY A 56 -1.56 -6.77 -10.98
N VAL A 57 -2.88 -6.95 -10.85
CA VAL A 57 -3.91 -6.10 -11.44
C VAL A 57 -3.88 -4.70 -10.82
N PHE A 58 -3.89 -4.61 -9.49
CA PHE A 58 -3.93 -3.37 -8.73
C PHE A 58 -2.72 -2.49 -9.05
N SER A 59 -1.52 -3.07 -8.95
CA SER A 59 -0.24 -2.40 -9.25
C SER A 59 -0.02 -2.16 -10.74
N LYS A 60 -0.87 -2.71 -11.62
CA LYS A 60 -0.68 -2.72 -13.09
C LYS A 60 0.71 -3.24 -13.48
N GLY A 61 1.25 -4.17 -12.68
CA GLY A 61 2.57 -4.74 -12.89
C GLY A 61 3.75 -3.81 -12.57
N SER A 62 3.55 -2.62 -11.98
CA SER A 62 4.65 -1.69 -11.67
C SER A 62 5.68 -2.23 -10.68
N LEU A 63 5.32 -3.26 -9.93
CA LEU A 63 6.20 -3.97 -8.99
C LEU A 63 6.59 -5.37 -9.47
N SER A 64 6.32 -5.70 -10.74
CA SER A 64 6.56 -7.04 -11.29
C SER A 64 8.04 -7.41 -11.35
N GLN A 65 8.93 -6.43 -11.59
CA GLN A 65 10.38 -6.63 -11.57
C GLN A 65 10.99 -6.59 -10.16
N LEU A 66 10.20 -6.29 -9.12
CA LEU A 66 10.67 -6.34 -7.74
C LEU A 66 10.64 -7.80 -7.25
N LEU A 67 11.70 -8.55 -7.54
CA LEU A 67 11.78 -9.98 -7.20
C LEU A 67 12.14 -10.22 -5.73
N ASN A 68 12.88 -9.30 -5.10
CA ASN A 68 13.37 -9.46 -3.73
C ASN A 68 12.58 -8.60 -2.73
N TRP A 69 11.60 -9.23 -2.11
CA TRP A 69 10.73 -8.64 -1.08
C TRP A 69 11.30 -8.70 0.35
N ASN A 70 12.50 -9.22 0.56
CA ASN A 70 13.11 -9.25 1.89
C ASN A 70 13.23 -7.83 2.46
N ASN A 71 12.89 -7.66 3.74
CA ASN A 71 12.91 -6.37 4.45
C ASN A 71 11.92 -5.34 3.90
N ILE A 72 10.92 -5.76 3.12
CA ILE A 72 9.83 -4.92 2.63
C ILE A 72 8.50 -5.46 3.18
N VAL A 73 7.65 -4.58 3.68
CA VAL A 73 6.26 -4.88 4.03
C VAL A 73 5.35 -3.93 3.26
N THR A 74 4.24 -4.42 2.73
CA THR A 74 3.21 -3.58 2.14
C THR A 74 2.03 -3.45 3.10
N ALA A 75 1.45 -2.25 3.20
CA ALA A 75 0.27 -2.04 4.04
C ALA A 75 -0.62 -0.91 3.50
N GLY A 76 -1.80 -0.76 4.10
CA GLY A 76 -2.76 0.28 3.76
C GLY A 76 -3.82 -0.16 2.76
N SER A 77 -4.48 0.80 2.12
CA SER A 77 -5.65 0.55 1.27
C SER A 77 -5.35 -0.31 0.06
N ALA A 78 -4.13 -0.27 -0.49
CA ALA A 78 -3.71 -1.16 -1.56
C ALA A 78 -3.84 -2.64 -1.19
N VAL A 79 -3.43 -3.01 0.04
CA VAL A 79 -3.53 -4.38 0.52
C VAL A 79 -4.98 -4.76 0.76
N VAL A 80 -5.76 -3.89 1.40
CA VAL A 80 -7.20 -4.12 1.63
C VAL A 80 -7.94 -4.30 0.30
N THR A 81 -7.64 -3.49 -0.71
CA THR A 81 -8.25 -3.58 -2.04
C THR A 81 -7.94 -4.91 -2.71
N CYS A 82 -6.72 -5.43 -2.54
CA CYS A 82 -6.34 -6.75 -3.06
C CYS A 82 -6.91 -7.91 -2.25
N LEU A 83 -7.34 -7.64 -1.00
CA LEU A 83 -8.01 -8.58 -0.12
C LEU A 83 -9.55 -8.47 -0.19
N THR A 84 -10.09 -7.56 -1.00
CA THR A 84 -11.52 -7.52 -1.25
C THR A 84 -11.91 -8.72 -2.08
N LEU A 85 -12.91 -9.48 -1.62
CA LEU A 85 -13.45 -10.58 -2.41
C LEU A 85 -14.05 -10.05 -3.70
N LEU A 86 -13.51 -10.57 -4.79
CA LEU A 86 -14.02 -10.34 -6.14
C LEU A 86 -15.22 -11.26 -6.38
N SER A 87 -16.19 -10.77 -7.14
CA SER A 87 -17.33 -11.59 -7.56
C SER A 87 -16.87 -12.78 -8.41
N ASP A 88 -17.63 -13.88 -8.41
CA ASP A 88 -17.26 -15.07 -9.19
C ASP A 88 -17.20 -14.75 -10.70
N GLU A 89 -17.99 -13.79 -11.17
CA GLU A 89 -17.95 -13.25 -12.53
C GLU A 89 -16.63 -12.54 -12.86
N ALA A 90 -16.04 -11.85 -11.88
CA ALA A 90 -14.75 -11.20 -12.04
C ALA A 90 -13.57 -12.18 -12.01
N LYS A 91 -13.74 -13.38 -11.46
CA LYS A 91 -12.72 -14.44 -11.47
C LYS A 91 -12.62 -15.17 -12.81
N VAL A 92 -13.61 -15.02 -13.70
CA VAL A 92 -13.66 -15.68 -15.01
C VAL A 92 -12.52 -15.25 -15.93
N SER A 93 -12.08 -14.00 -15.86
CA SER A 93 -11.04 -13.49 -16.75
C SER A 93 -10.18 -12.40 -16.09
N LYS A 94 -8.91 -12.30 -16.50
CA LYS A 94 -8.03 -11.21 -16.07
C LYS A 94 -8.62 -9.82 -16.33
N ARG A 95 -9.45 -9.69 -17.38
CA ARG A 95 -10.12 -8.45 -17.74
C ARG A 95 -11.25 -8.10 -16.77
N SER A 96 -12.09 -9.07 -16.42
CA SER A 96 -13.19 -8.84 -15.49
C SER A 96 -12.67 -8.59 -14.07
N THR A 97 -11.60 -9.27 -13.65
CA THR A 97 -10.84 -8.94 -12.42
C THR A 97 -10.36 -7.49 -12.45
N TYR A 98 -9.79 -7.06 -13.58
CA TYR A 98 -9.29 -5.69 -13.75
C TYR A 98 -10.41 -4.65 -13.67
N GLU A 99 -11.51 -4.87 -14.37
CA GLU A 99 -12.66 -3.96 -14.37
C GLU A 99 -13.27 -3.83 -12.96
N GLU A 100 -13.39 -4.94 -12.22
CA GLU A 100 -13.93 -4.90 -10.85
C GLU A 100 -12.96 -4.23 -9.87
N VAL A 101 -11.67 -4.56 -9.89
CA VAL A 101 -10.67 -3.91 -9.02
C VAL A 101 -10.59 -2.40 -9.28
N LEU A 102 -10.68 -1.96 -10.54
CA LEU A 102 -10.74 -0.54 -10.88
C LEU A 102 -12.03 0.16 -10.42
N SER A 103 -13.14 -0.58 -10.35
CA SER A 103 -14.43 -0.06 -9.91
C SER A 103 -14.50 0.19 -8.40
N LEU A 104 -13.58 -0.41 -7.62
CA LEU A 104 -13.55 -0.25 -6.18
C LEU A 104 -13.31 1.22 -5.83
N ALA A 105 -14.15 1.79 -4.97
CA ALA A 105 -14.10 3.19 -4.58
C ALA A 105 -12.73 3.62 -3.99
N ALA A 106 -12.00 2.67 -3.41
CA ALA A 106 -10.66 2.92 -2.89
C ALA A 106 -9.59 3.07 -3.98
N TYR A 107 -9.77 2.46 -5.17
CA TYR A 107 -8.71 2.37 -6.18
C TYR A 107 -8.19 3.74 -6.67
N PRO A 108 -9.04 4.71 -7.06
CA PRO A 108 -8.56 5.96 -7.66
C PRO A 108 -7.69 6.83 -6.76
N THR A 109 -7.85 6.68 -5.44
CA THR A 109 -7.13 7.45 -4.42
C THR A 109 -6.14 6.58 -3.65
N SER A 110 -5.91 5.33 -4.09
CA SER A 110 -5.04 4.42 -3.35
C SER A 110 -3.61 4.50 -3.85
N ASP A 111 -2.71 4.68 -2.88
CA ASP A 111 -1.27 4.55 -3.07
C ASP A 111 -0.80 3.18 -2.54
N VAL A 112 0.27 2.65 -3.12
CA VAL A 112 0.98 1.51 -2.55
C VAL A 112 1.98 2.01 -1.52
N ASN A 113 1.86 1.59 -0.26
CA ASN A 113 2.82 1.93 0.78
C ASN A 113 3.78 0.76 1.02
N LEU A 114 5.07 0.98 0.83
CA LEU A 114 6.14 0.04 1.15
C LEU A 114 6.86 0.51 2.42
N PHE A 115 7.06 -0.38 3.38
CA PHE A 115 7.77 -0.12 4.62
C PHE A 115 9.06 -0.93 4.64
N LEU A 116 10.20 -0.27 4.86
CA LEU A 116 11.49 -0.93 4.99
C LEU A 116 11.80 -1.22 6.46
N TRP A 117 12.27 -2.43 6.77
CA TRP A 117 12.54 -2.83 8.15
C TRP A 117 13.81 -3.66 8.30
N GLY A 118 14.50 -3.53 9.44
CA GLY A 118 15.69 -4.32 9.76
C GLY A 118 16.91 -4.04 8.87
N LEU A 119 16.98 -2.84 8.26
CA LEU A 119 18.10 -2.37 7.45
C LEU A 119 18.80 -1.19 8.15
N THR A 120 20.09 -1.05 7.93
CA THR A 120 20.83 0.19 8.22
C THR A 120 20.42 1.29 7.22
N PRO A 121 20.62 2.59 7.54
CA PRO A 121 20.30 3.68 6.62
C PRO A 121 20.93 3.51 5.22
N GLU A 122 22.19 3.10 5.16
CA GLU A 122 22.92 2.90 3.90
C GLU A 122 22.33 1.75 3.08
N GLN A 123 21.94 0.66 3.75
CA GLN A 123 21.27 -0.47 3.11
C GLN A 123 19.86 -0.11 2.65
N ALA A 124 19.14 0.73 3.40
CA ALA A 124 17.82 1.21 3.03
C ALA A 124 17.89 2.08 1.78
N GLU A 125 18.87 2.98 1.66
CA GLU A 125 19.10 3.79 0.45
C GLU A 125 19.41 2.92 -0.78
N GLU A 126 20.26 1.90 -0.62
CA GLU A 126 20.54 0.94 -1.69
C GLU A 126 19.28 0.16 -2.09
N LYS A 127 18.46 -0.23 -1.10
CA LYS A 127 17.19 -0.93 -1.32
C LYS A 127 16.18 -0.05 -2.05
N ILE A 128 16.03 1.22 -1.66
CA ILE A 128 15.17 2.20 -2.34
C ILE A 128 15.61 2.37 -3.80
N THR A 129 16.92 2.46 -4.05
CA THR A 129 17.47 2.55 -5.41
C THR A 129 17.14 1.31 -6.25
N LYS A 130 17.20 0.12 -5.66
CA LYS A 130 16.79 -1.13 -6.33
C LYS A 130 15.29 -1.16 -6.63
N ILE A 131 14.45 -0.69 -5.69
CA ILE A 131 13.01 -0.58 -5.90
C ILE A 131 12.71 0.40 -7.04
N TYR A 132 13.36 1.57 -7.03
CA TYR A 132 13.22 2.57 -8.09
C TYR A 132 13.52 1.99 -9.47
N LYS A 133 14.66 1.31 -9.63
CA LYS A 133 15.04 0.66 -10.89
C LYS A 133 14.02 -0.38 -11.31
N ALA A 134 13.58 -1.24 -10.39
CA ALA A 134 12.56 -2.25 -10.68
C ALA A 134 11.24 -1.62 -11.15
N VAL A 135 10.82 -0.49 -10.57
CA VAL A 135 9.63 0.24 -11.01
C VAL A 135 9.84 0.80 -12.42
N CYS A 136 10.96 1.49 -12.66
CA CYS A 136 11.31 2.01 -13.99
C CYS A 136 11.36 0.91 -15.07
N ASP A 137 11.91 -0.26 -14.74
CA ASP A 137 11.98 -1.40 -15.67
C ASP A 137 10.61 -2.04 -15.90
N SER A 138 9.66 -1.86 -14.98
CA SER A 138 8.30 -2.39 -15.07
C SER A 138 7.35 -1.49 -15.85
N VAL A 139 7.64 -0.19 -15.97
CA VAL A 139 6.74 0.80 -16.58
C VAL A 139 7.41 1.46 -17.78
N SER A 140 6.67 1.62 -18.88
CA SER A 140 7.17 2.29 -20.09
C SER A 140 7.15 3.83 -20.02
N TRP A 141 6.86 4.39 -18.84
CA TRP A 141 6.61 5.82 -18.64
C TRP A 141 7.69 6.43 -17.77
N ASP A 142 7.82 7.75 -17.86
CA ASP A 142 8.75 8.47 -17.01
C ASP A 142 8.30 8.44 -15.54
N VAL A 143 9.24 8.14 -14.64
CA VAL A 143 9.00 7.99 -13.21
C VAL A 143 9.62 9.18 -12.48
N THR A 144 8.77 10.02 -11.88
CA THR A 144 9.20 11.12 -11.02
C THR A 144 9.34 10.64 -9.59
N CYS A 145 10.52 10.83 -9.00
CA CYS A 145 10.79 10.49 -7.61
C CYS A 145 10.91 11.75 -6.75
N VAL A 146 10.19 11.80 -5.63
CA VAL A 146 10.23 12.87 -4.64
C VAL A 146 10.75 12.29 -3.32
N HIS A 147 11.94 12.74 -2.89
CA HIS A 147 12.59 12.26 -1.68
C HIS A 147 12.49 13.30 -0.56
N THR A 148 12.08 12.86 0.63
CA THR A 148 12.11 13.62 1.87
C THR A 148 12.99 12.89 2.90
N LYS A 149 13.18 13.47 4.09
CA LYS A 149 14.06 12.90 5.12
C LYS A 149 13.73 11.44 5.51
N HIS A 150 12.46 11.04 5.43
CA HIS A 150 11.98 9.75 5.92
C HIS A 150 11.04 9.05 4.94
N THR A 151 10.85 9.57 3.73
CA THR A 151 9.84 9.03 2.81
C THR A 151 10.25 9.32 1.37
N VAL A 152 10.06 8.34 0.51
CA VAL A 152 10.28 8.45 -0.93
C VAL A 152 8.97 8.17 -1.65
N SER A 153 8.50 9.12 -2.45
CA SER A 153 7.29 8.97 -3.25
C SER A 153 7.65 8.89 -4.73
N MET A 154 7.17 7.85 -5.41
CA MET A 154 7.37 7.60 -6.83
C MET A 154 6.04 7.77 -7.56
N HIS A 155 6.03 8.68 -8.51
CA HIS A 155 4.87 9.01 -9.34
C HIS A 155 5.19 8.75 -10.81
N TYR A 156 4.32 8.04 -11.51
CA TYR A 156 4.43 7.84 -12.95
C TYR A 156 3.09 8.06 -13.61
N VAL A 157 3.09 8.52 -14.86
CA VAL A 157 1.86 8.86 -15.59
C VAL A 157 1.19 7.59 -16.11
N CYS A 158 0.67 6.79 -15.20
CA CYS A 158 -0.49 5.96 -15.43
C CYS A 158 -1.60 6.59 -14.57
N LYS A 159 -2.72 7.00 -15.16
CA LYS A 159 -3.74 7.88 -14.56
C LYS A 159 -4.21 7.61 -13.11
N LEU A 160 -3.81 6.55 -12.40
CA LEU A 160 -4.41 6.11 -11.12
C LEU A 160 -3.48 5.28 -10.18
N ALA A 161 -2.15 5.43 -10.18
CA ALA A 161 -1.33 4.70 -9.19
C ALA A 161 -0.07 5.48 -8.76
N CYS A 162 0.11 5.66 -7.45
CA CYS A 162 1.29 6.26 -6.85
C CYS A 162 1.86 5.31 -5.78
N LEU A 163 3.19 5.31 -5.63
CA LEU A 163 3.92 4.43 -4.72
C LEU A 163 4.66 5.28 -3.69
N ALA A 164 4.40 5.05 -2.40
CA ALA A 164 5.09 5.70 -1.30
C ALA A 164 5.92 4.66 -0.53
N ILE A 165 7.14 5.02 -0.16
CA ILE A 165 8.07 4.19 0.61
C ILE A 165 8.39 4.93 1.91
N TYR A 166 8.20 4.26 3.04
CA TYR A 166 8.40 4.75 4.40
C TYR A 166 9.48 3.95 5.14
#